data_AF-A0A1E4S3X4-F1
#
_entry.id   AF-A0A1E4S3X4-F1
#
_cell.length_a   1.000
_cell.length_b   1.000
_cell.length_c   1.000
_cell.angle_alpha   90.00
_cell.angle_beta   90.00
_cell.angle_gamma   90.00
#
_symmetry.space_group_name_H-M   'P 1'
#
loop_
_entity.id
_entity.type
_entity.pdbx_description
1 polymer ?
#
loop_
_entity_poly.entity_id
_entity_poly.type
_entity_poly.pdbx_seq_one_letter_code
_entity_poly.pdbx_strand_id
1 'polypeptide(L)'
;MPIVLGMILGFQHSLSMLAGIITPPIIISSAANLSSADSQYLVSASLLVSGILSSIQITRFHIYGTKYYIGTGLLSVVGTSFATITIVNGAFPMMYANGECPVAEDGTKLACPQGYGAILGTGACCALLEIALSFIPPKALQKIFPSIVTGPVVLLIGVKLIQSGVTNWLGGSNCTDYCPYEGAPMAGHFGNARFFGLGFLVYFTILLCEKWGSPIMKSCAVIMGLLVGCIVAAACGYFSPDDIEAAPAATFIWVHTFKLSVYGPAVLPMLATYIVLMMEAIGDITATCDVSRLEVEGDLYDSRIQGGVLADGFNGVLACLCTITPVSTFAQNNGVISITKCANRTVGYWCCFFLIVMGIFSKFAAALTSIPNPVLGGMTTFLFTSVSVAGLAIISRNEFTRRDRFVLTATLVFGFGSTMVKGWFSYIFTYTGSNNALKGFFNAIVLVMETGYAIAGILGVFLNLVFPQEEVDVKYIEAEEEINETGSASSQSKTTHYEERKGDEVM
;
A
#
# COMPACT_ATOMS: atom_id res chain seq x y z
N MET A 1 -18.14 0.21 -25.75
CA MET A 1 -18.76 0.31 -24.41
C MET A 1 -19.51 1.63 -24.31
N PRO A 2 -20.73 1.66 -23.76
CA PRO A 2 -21.48 2.92 -23.56
C PRO A 2 -20.75 3.90 -22.64
N ILE A 3 -20.80 5.20 -22.95
CA ILE A 3 -20.09 6.25 -22.19
C ILE A 3 -20.56 6.29 -20.72
N VAL A 4 -21.88 6.20 -20.50
CA VAL A 4 -22.47 6.21 -19.15
C VAL A 4 -21.98 5.03 -18.31
N LEU A 5 -21.86 3.83 -18.91
CA LEU A 5 -21.31 2.68 -18.21
C LEU A 5 -19.83 2.90 -17.87
N GLY A 6 -19.05 3.46 -18.79
CA GLY A 6 -17.66 3.83 -18.53
C GLY A 6 -17.51 4.84 -17.39
N MET A 7 -18.41 5.81 -17.31
CA MET A 7 -18.46 6.80 -16.23
C MET A 7 -18.81 6.15 -14.88
N ILE A 8 -19.83 5.28 -14.82
CA ILE A 8 -20.23 4.59 -13.58
C ILE A 8 -19.10 3.68 -13.07
N LEU A 9 -18.51 2.88 -13.96
CA LEU A 9 -17.40 2.01 -13.59
C LEU A 9 -16.15 2.82 -13.21
N GLY A 10 -15.89 3.94 -13.88
CA GLY A 10 -14.78 4.82 -13.55
C GLY A 10 -14.95 5.44 -12.16
N PHE A 11 -16.18 5.84 -11.82
CA PHE A 11 -16.52 6.31 -10.48
C PHE A 11 -16.34 5.20 -9.44
N GLN A 12 -16.79 3.98 -9.71
CA GLN A 12 -16.57 2.81 -8.85
C GLN A 12 -15.07 2.58 -8.60
N HIS A 13 -14.24 2.57 -9.64
CA HIS A 13 -12.78 2.48 -9.49
C HIS A 13 -12.24 3.60 -8.58
N SER A 14 -12.66 4.85 -8.81
CA SER A 14 -12.20 5.99 -8.01
C SER A 14 -12.54 5.82 -6.53
N LEU A 15 -13.73 5.30 -6.20
CA LEU A 15 -14.13 5.00 -4.83
C LEU A 15 -13.36 3.81 -4.26
N SER A 16 -13.15 2.73 -5.02
CA SER A 16 -12.42 1.55 -4.54
C SER A 16 -10.98 1.88 -4.10
N MET A 17 -10.34 2.83 -4.76
CA MET A 17 -8.95 3.22 -4.45
C MET A 17 -8.84 4.43 -3.53
N LEU A 18 -9.94 5.16 -3.31
CA LEU A 18 -9.98 6.38 -2.52
C LEU A 18 -9.32 6.18 -1.15
N ALA A 19 -9.70 5.13 -0.43
CA ALA A 19 -9.14 4.82 0.90
C ALA A 19 -7.61 4.68 0.85
N GLY A 20 -7.07 4.01 -0.17
CA GLY A 20 -5.63 3.80 -0.30
C GLY A 20 -4.87 5.06 -0.72
N ILE A 21 -5.50 5.97 -1.48
CA ILE A 21 -4.86 7.22 -1.93
C ILE A 21 -4.83 8.27 -0.80
N ILE A 22 -5.85 8.31 0.06
CA ILE A 22 -5.99 9.35 1.10
C ILE A 22 -5.30 8.95 2.42
N THR A 23 -5.14 7.65 2.67
CA THR A 23 -4.55 7.17 3.94
C THR A 23 -3.09 7.58 4.11
N PRO A 24 -2.18 7.42 3.12
CA PRO A 24 -0.79 7.83 3.26
C PRO A 24 -0.59 9.31 3.59
N PRO A 25 -1.18 10.29 2.88
CA PRO A 25 -0.98 11.71 3.23
C PRO A 25 -1.50 12.03 4.64
N ILE A 26 -2.58 11.40 5.11
CA ILE A 26 -3.09 11.59 6.49
C ILE A 26 -2.10 11.04 7.52
N ILE A 27 -1.57 9.83 7.30
CA ILE A 27 -0.63 9.22 8.25
C ILE A 27 0.71 9.98 8.26
N ILE A 28 1.22 10.35 7.09
CA ILE A 28 2.51 11.03 6.96
C ILE A 28 2.45 12.46 7.51
N SER A 29 1.36 13.19 7.25
CA SER A 29 1.16 14.52 7.84
C SER A 29 1.07 14.49 9.36
N SER A 30 0.38 13.48 9.92
CA SER A 30 0.34 13.23 11.36
C SER A 30 1.72 12.91 11.93
N ALA A 31 2.50 12.04 11.27
CA ALA A 31 3.86 11.70 11.69
C ALA A 31 4.82 12.91 11.66
N ALA A 32 4.60 13.84 10.73
CA ALA A 32 5.35 15.08 10.57
C ALA A 32 4.80 16.25 11.41
N ASN A 33 3.72 16.06 12.17
CA ASN A 33 2.98 17.07 12.93
C ASN A 33 2.58 18.31 12.09
N LEU A 34 2.21 18.11 10.83
CA LEU A 34 1.81 19.20 9.95
C LEU A 34 0.47 19.82 10.38
N SER A 35 0.22 21.06 9.91
CA SER A 35 -1.03 21.75 10.19
C SER A 35 -2.23 21.06 9.52
N SER A 36 -3.45 21.30 10.02
CA SER A 36 -4.67 20.79 9.39
C SER A 36 -4.79 21.25 7.93
N ALA A 37 -4.41 22.50 7.64
CA ALA A 37 -4.40 23.05 6.28
C ALA A 37 -3.43 22.28 5.36
N ASP A 38 -2.22 21.97 5.83
CA ASP A 38 -1.25 21.17 5.06
C ASP A 38 -1.76 19.74 4.83
N SER A 39 -2.39 19.11 5.83
CA SER A 39 -2.98 17.78 5.70
C SER A 39 -4.10 17.75 4.67
N GLN A 40 -4.99 18.77 4.68
CA GLN A 40 -6.07 18.94 3.70
C GLN A 40 -5.50 19.11 2.29
N TYR A 41 -4.48 19.96 2.16
CA TYR A 41 -3.75 20.15 0.92
C TYR A 41 -3.16 18.83 0.41
N LEU A 42 -2.47 18.07 1.25
CA LEU A 42 -1.81 16.81 0.87
C LEU A 42 -2.82 15.74 0.43
N VAL A 43 -4.00 15.66 1.07
CA VAL A 43 -5.07 14.74 0.64
C VAL A 43 -5.58 15.13 -0.74
N SER A 44 -5.89 16.41 -0.97
CA SER A 44 -6.31 16.91 -2.28
C SER A 44 -5.24 16.72 -3.36
N ALA A 45 -3.99 17.06 -3.05
CA ALA A 45 -2.86 16.90 -3.96
C ALA A 45 -2.62 15.43 -4.28
N SER A 46 -2.76 14.52 -3.31
CA SER A 46 -2.65 13.07 -3.53
C SER A 46 -3.69 12.58 -4.53
N LEU A 47 -4.94 13.01 -4.41
CA LEU A 47 -6.01 12.65 -5.36
C LEU A 47 -5.76 13.21 -6.77
N LEU A 48 -5.39 14.49 -6.84
CA LEU A 48 -5.13 15.19 -8.10
C LEU A 48 -3.95 14.57 -8.85
N VAL A 49 -2.83 14.39 -8.16
CA VAL A 49 -1.60 13.81 -8.71
C VAL A 49 -1.81 12.35 -9.06
N SER A 50 -2.44 11.54 -8.20
CA SER A 50 -2.74 10.13 -8.51
C SER A 50 -3.58 9.99 -9.78
N GLY A 51 -4.58 10.87 -9.99
CA GLY A 51 -5.36 10.88 -11.23
C GLY A 51 -4.53 11.21 -12.48
N ILE A 52 -3.61 12.17 -12.38
CA ILE A 52 -2.70 12.52 -13.48
C ILE A 52 -1.72 11.39 -13.77
N LEU A 53 -1.04 10.86 -12.75
CA LEU A 53 -0.04 9.81 -12.90
C LEU A 53 -0.65 8.48 -13.37
N SER A 54 -1.89 8.19 -12.92
CA SER A 54 -2.67 7.06 -13.45
C SER A 54 -2.94 7.20 -14.94
N SER A 55 -3.21 8.42 -15.44
CA SER A 55 -3.40 8.64 -16.88
C SER A 55 -2.14 8.30 -17.66
N ILE A 56 -0.95 8.65 -17.14
CA ILE A 56 0.36 8.30 -17.72
C ILE A 56 0.56 6.78 -17.73
N GLN A 57 0.23 6.10 -16.62
CA GLN A 57 0.38 4.64 -16.49
C GLN A 57 -0.57 3.88 -17.42
N ILE A 58 -1.80 4.34 -17.59
CA ILE A 58 -2.83 3.72 -18.45
C ILE A 58 -2.48 3.91 -19.94
N THR A 59 -1.93 5.06 -20.29
CA THR A 59 -1.42 5.29 -21.64
C THR A 59 -0.22 4.42 -21.93
N ARG A 60 0.07 4.17 -23.21
CA ARG A 60 1.29 3.49 -23.63
C ARG A 60 1.98 4.37 -24.66
N PHE A 61 2.80 5.31 -24.17
CA PHE A 61 3.54 6.24 -25.02
C PHE A 61 4.80 5.55 -25.54
N HIS A 62 4.98 5.53 -26.86
CA HIS A 62 6.21 5.03 -27.46
C HIS A 62 7.30 6.11 -27.39
N ILE A 63 8.46 5.76 -26.84
CA ILE A 63 9.60 6.68 -26.80
C ILE A 63 10.23 6.71 -28.19
N TYR A 64 10.03 7.82 -28.91
CA TYR A 64 10.51 8.00 -30.28
C TYR A 64 12.01 7.67 -30.41
N GLY A 65 12.35 6.78 -31.34
CA GLY A 65 13.73 6.37 -31.60
C GLY A 65 14.25 5.23 -30.72
N THR A 66 13.43 4.65 -29.84
CA THR A 66 13.83 3.49 -29.01
C THR A 66 12.79 2.38 -29.06
N LYS A 67 13.10 1.18 -28.55
CA LYS A 67 12.15 0.07 -28.42
C LYS A 67 11.21 0.18 -27.20
N TYR A 68 11.42 1.18 -26.34
CA TYR A 68 10.79 1.27 -25.02
C TYR A 68 9.48 2.05 -25.08
N TYR A 69 8.60 1.73 -24.13
CA TYR A 69 7.32 2.39 -23.93
C TYR A 69 7.26 2.93 -22.50
N ILE A 70 6.49 3.99 -22.29
CA ILE A 70 6.11 4.49 -20.96
C ILE A 70 4.63 4.16 -20.75
N GLY A 71 4.35 3.46 -19.67
CA GLY A 71 3.02 3.01 -19.27
C GLY A 71 2.67 1.61 -19.78
N THR A 72 1.63 1.03 -19.18
CA THR A 72 1.28 -0.39 -19.32
C THR A 72 0.34 -0.65 -20.49
N GLY A 73 -0.42 0.37 -20.92
CA GLY A 73 -1.55 0.14 -21.82
C GLY A 73 -2.60 -0.78 -21.21
N LEU A 74 -2.77 -0.76 -19.89
CA LEU A 74 -3.79 -1.49 -19.15
C LEU A 74 -4.57 -0.53 -18.27
N LEU A 75 -5.63 -1.01 -17.64
CA LEU A 75 -6.28 -0.27 -16.55
C LEU A 75 -5.40 -0.39 -15.30
N SER A 76 -4.24 0.28 -15.30
CA SER A 76 -3.27 0.31 -14.20
C SER A 76 -3.36 1.65 -13.52
N VAL A 77 -3.98 1.68 -12.35
CA VAL A 77 -4.14 2.93 -11.58
C VAL A 77 -2.98 3.06 -10.62
N VAL A 78 -2.54 4.29 -10.41
CA VAL A 78 -1.41 4.65 -9.56
C VAL A 78 -1.94 5.40 -8.33
N GLY A 79 -1.35 5.12 -7.18
CA GLY A 79 -1.63 5.85 -5.94
C GLY A 79 -0.41 5.88 -5.03
N THR A 80 -0.50 6.67 -3.96
CA THR A 80 0.61 6.79 -2.99
C THR A 80 0.90 5.46 -2.31
N SER A 81 2.16 5.03 -2.33
CA SER A 81 2.53 3.73 -1.77
C SER A 81 2.59 3.75 -0.24
N PHE A 82 2.06 2.68 0.35
CA PHE A 82 2.14 2.44 1.79
C PHE A 82 3.56 2.16 2.29
N ALA A 83 4.46 1.69 1.43
CA ALA A 83 5.84 1.41 1.79
C ALA A 83 6.63 2.67 2.17
N THR A 84 6.14 3.87 1.82
CA THR A 84 6.78 5.11 2.29
C THR A 84 6.44 5.40 3.76
N ILE A 85 5.26 4.99 4.23
CA ILE A 85 4.78 5.26 5.60
C ILE A 85 5.71 4.63 6.64
N THR A 86 6.20 3.42 6.36
CA THR A 86 7.15 2.70 7.22
C THR A 86 8.47 3.44 7.34
N ILE A 87 9.00 4.01 6.24
CA ILE A 87 10.22 4.85 6.28
C ILE A 87 9.95 6.11 7.09
N VAL A 88 8.87 6.83 6.80
CA VAL A 88 8.47 8.06 7.49
C VAL A 88 8.38 7.82 9.00
N ASN A 89 7.72 6.76 9.42
CA ASN A 89 7.54 6.43 10.83
C ASN A 89 8.85 6.11 11.57
N GLY A 90 9.90 5.68 10.87
CA GLY A 90 11.25 5.52 11.44
C GLY A 90 12.11 6.79 11.33
N ALA A 91 12.03 7.49 10.20
CA ALA A 91 12.86 8.65 9.88
C ALA A 91 12.50 9.88 10.72
N PHE A 92 11.22 10.21 10.88
CA PHE A 92 10.82 11.41 11.62
C PHE A 92 11.25 11.38 13.09
N PRO A 93 11.05 10.29 13.87
CA PRO A 93 11.59 10.21 15.23
C PRO A 93 13.10 10.49 15.31
N MET A 94 13.88 9.98 14.34
CA MET A 94 15.31 10.27 14.27
C MET A 94 15.61 11.72 13.88
N MET A 95 14.84 12.33 12.97
CA MET A 95 14.98 13.75 12.62
C MET A 95 14.70 14.66 13.81
N TYR A 96 13.67 14.36 14.62
CA TYR A 96 13.41 15.07 15.88
C TYR A 96 14.54 14.86 16.90
N ALA A 97 15.04 13.63 17.05
CA ALA A 97 16.12 13.33 17.99
C ALA A 97 17.47 13.97 17.60
N ASN A 98 17.73 14.14 16.31
CA ASN A 98 18.95 14.77 15.79
C ASN A 98 18.85 16.31 15.71
N GLY A 99 17.70 16.90 16.03
CA GLY A 99 17.49 18.35 16.00
C GLY A 99 17.25 18.94 14.61
N GLU A 100 17.00 18.12 13.58
CA GLU A 100 16.62 18.60 12.24
C GLU A 100 15.18 19.11 12.20
N CYS A 101 14.30 18.51 13.01
CA CYS A 101 12.93 18.94 13.19
C CYS A 101 12.76 19.75 14.49
N PRO A 102 11.94 20.82 14.49
CA PRO A 102 11.74 21.65 15.66
C PRO A 102 10.95 20.90 16.76
N VAL A 103 11.38 21.08 18.01
CA VAL A 103 10.70 20.59 19.22
C VAL A 103 10.49 21.79 20.12
N ALA A 104 9.31 21.93 20.73
CA ALA A 104 9.03 23.00 21.68
C ALA A 104 9.80 22.78 22.99
N GLU A 105 9.90 23.81 23.82
CA GLU A 105 10.58 23.74 25.13
C GLU A 105 9.97 22.67 26.06
N ASP A 106 8.66 22.39 25.91
CA ASP A 106 7.92 21.36 26.66
C ASP A 106 8.13 19.93 26.13
N GLY A 107 8.97 19.74 25.11
CA GLY A 107 9.21 18.44 24.46
C GLY A 107 8.15 18.04 23.44
N THR A 108 7.19 18.91 23.13
CA THR A 108 6.18 18.67 22.08
C THR A 108 6.79 18.80 20.70
N LYS A 109 6.48 17.85 19.81
CA LYS A 109 7.00 17.86 18.43
C LYS A 109 6.24 18.90 17.62
N LEU A 110 6.97 19.89 17.07
CA LEU A 110 6.39 20.93 16.24
C LEU A 110 6.33 20.49 14.77
N ALA A 111 5.56 21.20 13.95
CA ALA A 111 5.44 20.90 12.52
C ALA A 111 6.81 20.90 11.82
N CYS A 112 7.12 19.80 11.11
CA CYS A 112 8.39 19.63 10.40
C CYS A 112 8.22 19.55 8.87
N PRO A 113 7.85 20.67 8.19
CA PRO A 113 7.72 20.70 6.74
C PRO A 113 9.06 20.49 6.02
N GLN A 114 10.18 20.86 6.65
CA GLN A 114 11.52 20.61 6.12
C GLN A 114 11.85 19.13 6.07
N GLY A 115 11.49 18.37 7.12
CA GLY A 115 11.65 16.91 7.14
C GLY A 115 10.82 16.23 6.06
N TYR A 116 9.57 16.68 5.84
CA TYR A 116 8.73 16.20 4.75
C TYR A 116 9.37 16.48 3.37
N GLY A 117 9.83 17.71 3.14
CA GLY A 117 10.55 18.08 1.91
C GLY A 117 11.84 17.29 1.70
N ALA A 118 12.51 16.88 2.78
CA ALA A 118 13.69 16.02 2.73
C ALA A 118 13.36 14.58 2.33
N ILE A 119 12.22 14.05 2.79
CA ILE A 119 11.71 12.74 2.35
C ILE A 119 11.31 12.78 0.87
N LEU A 120 10.64 13.86 0.42
CA LEU A 120 10.28 14.04 -0.98
C LEU A 120 11.50 14.12 -1.90
N GLY A 121 12.51 14.92 -1.54
CA GLY A 121 13.74 15.03 -2.33
C GLY A 121 14.52 13.72 -2.38
N THR A 122 14.58 13.00 -1.25
CA THR A 122 15.19 11.66 -1.20
C THR A 122 14.41 10.66 -2.07
N GLY A 123 13.07 10.68 -2.00
CA GLY A 123 12.19 9.88 -2.85
C GLY A 123 12.44 10.14 -4.34
N ALA A 124 12.43 11.40 -4.76
CA ALA A 124 12.68 11.80 -6.15
C ALA A 124 14.05 11.30 -6.66
N CYS A 125 15.10 11.41 -5.84
CA CYS A 125 16.42 10.91 -6.21
C CYS A 125 16.46 9.39 -6.32
N CYS A 126 15.84 8.67 -5.37
CA CYS A 126 15.83 7.21 -5.36
C CYS A 126 14.93 6.61 -6.45
N ALA A 127 13.90 7.32 -6.92
CA ALA A 127 13.06 6.91 -8.05
C ALA A 127 13.88 6.69 -9.33
N LEU A 128 15.01 7.39 -9.49
CA LEU A 128 15.93 7.19 -10.61
C LEU A 128 16.52 5.78 -10.64
N LEU A 129 16.64 5.11 -9.48
CA LEU A 129 17.05 3.71 -9.43
C LEU A 129 16.03 2.82 -10.13
N GLU A 130 14.74 2.99 -9.81
CA GLU A 130 13.67 2.19 -10.44
C GLU A 130 13.62 2.44 -11.95
N ILE A 131 13.75 3.70 -12.39
CA ILE A 131 13.87 4.04 -13.81
C ILE A 131 15.07 3.31 -14.44
N ALA A 132 16.23 3.31 -13.79
CA ALA A 132 17.41 2.62 -14.30
C ALA A 132 17.20 1.09 -14.38
N LEU A 133 16.56 0.50 -13.37
CA LEU A 133 16.26 -0.94 -13.31
C LEU A 133 15.18 -1.34 -14.32
N SER A 134 14.28 -0.44 -14.71
CA SER A 134 13.22 -0.71 -15.70
C SER A 134 13.75 -1.12 -17.08
N PHE A 135 15.00 -0.73 -17.41
CA PHE A 135 15.65 -1.10 -18.67
C PHE A 135 16.23 -2.52 -18.67
N ILE A 136 16.28 -3.18 -17.50
CA ILE A 136 16.68 -4.58 -17.36
C ILE A 136 15.53 -5.48 -17.85
N PRO A 137 15.83 -6.63 -18.48
CA PRO A 137 14.78 -7.58 -18.88
C PRO A 137 13.91 -8.02 -17.69
N PRO A 138 12.56 -8.03 -17.80
CA PRO A 138 11.67 -8.43 -16.71
C PRO A 138 11.97 -9.81 -16.16
N LYS A 139 12.32 -10.76 -17.04
CA LYS A 139 12.72 -12.12 -16.66
C LYS A 139 13.94 -12.14 -15.72
N ALA A 140 14.89 -11.23 -15.92
CA ALA A 140 16.05 -11.13 -15.03
C ALA A 140 15.63 -10.55 -13.66
N LEU A 141 14.75 -9.54 -13.66
CA LEU A 141 14.20 -8.98 -12.42
C LEU A 141 13.40 -10.04 -11.64
N GLN A 142 12.50 -10.78 -12.29
CA GLN A 142 11.73 -11.87 -11.68
C GLN A 142 12.62 -13.00 -11.15
N LYS A 143 13.77 -13.25 -11.76
CA LYS A 143 14.76 -14.23 -11.28
C LYS A 143 15.50 -13.75 -10.02
N ILE A 144 15.83 -12.46 -9.95
CA ILE A 144 16.48 -11.85 -8.78
C ILE A 144 15.48 -11.71 -7.63
N PHE A 145 14.24 -11.40 -7.98
CA PHE A 145 13.15 -11.02 -7.09
C PHE A 145 11.93 -11.95 -7.28
N PRO A 146 12.07 -13.27 -7.04
CA PRO A 146 10.96 -14.20 -7.16
C PRO A 146 9.90 -13.99 -6.07
N SER A 147 8.74 -14.62 -6.23
CA SER A 147 7.61 -14.68 -5.27
C SER A 147 8.03 -15.01 -3.82
N ILE A 148 9.09 -15.83 -3.65
CA ILE A 148 9.61 -16.19 -2.31
C ILE A 148 10.30 -15.01 -1.61
N VAL A 149 10.69 -13.97 -2.35
CA VAL A 149 11.26 -12.71 -1.83
C VAL A 149 10.22 -11.59 -1.84
N THR A 150 9.43 -11.45 -2.91
CA THR A 150 8.40 -10.39 -3.00
C THR A 150 7.29 -10.56 -1.96
N GLY A 151 6.78 -11.79 -1.79
CA GLY A 151 5.66 -12.08 -0.90
C GLY A 151 5.93 -11.72 0.57
N PRO A 152 7.07 -12.13 1.17
CA PRO A 152 7.41 -11.78 2.56
C PRO A 152 7.58 -10.29 2.79
N VAL A 153 8.11 -9.57 1.81
CA VAL A 153 8.28 -8.12 1.87
C VAL A 153 6.92 -7.43 1.91
N VAL A 154 6.00 -7.77 1.00
CA VAL A 154 4.63 -7.21 0.97
C VAL A 154 3.88 -7.56 2.26
N LEU A 155 4.01 -8.79 2.75
CA LEU A 155 3.46 -9.24 4.03
C LEU A 155 3.93 -8.34 5.19
N LEU A 156 5.23 -8.07 5.29
CA LEU A 156 5.82 -7.29 6.38
C LEU A 156 5.44 -5.81 6.31
N ILE A 157 5.25 -5.24 5.11
CA ILE A 157 4.69 -3.89 4.94
C ILE A 157 3.31 -3.84 5.60
N GLY A 158 2.41 -4.76 5.23
CA GLY A 158 1.07 -4.82 5.80
C GLY A 158 1.09 -5.00 7.33
N VAL A 159 1.88 -5.96 7.84
CA VAL A 159 2.00 -6.23 9.29
C VAL A 159 2.46 -5.01 10.07
N LYS A 160 3.44 -4.25 9.56
CA LYS A 160 3.90 -3.03 10.22
C LYS A 160 2.82 -1.95 10.26
N LEU A 161 2.01 -1.85 9.22
CA LEU A 161 0.98 -0.81 9.10
C LEU A 161 -0.30 -1.15 9.88
N ILE A 162 -0.61 -2.43 10.07
CA ILE A 162 -1.69 -2.87 10.97
C ILE A 162 -1.51 -2.26 12.36
N GLN A 163 -0.27 -2.15 12.87
CA GLN A 163 0.02 -1.47 14.13
C GLN A 163 -0.54 -0.04 14.15
N SER A 164 -0.32 0.74 13.08
CA SER A 164 -0.85 2.11 12.96
C SER A 164 -2.37 2.14 12.88
N GLY A 165 -2.98 1.20 12.13
CA GLY A 165 -4.44 1.10 12.01
C GLY A 165 -5.10 0.82 13.37
N VAL A 166 -4.58 -0.14 14.13
CA VAL A 166 -5.09 -0.50 15.45
C VAL A 166 -4.86 0.63 16.46
N THR A 167 -3.71 1.30 16.44
CA THR A 167 -3.47 2.47 17.30
C THR A 167 -4.46 3.60 17.02
N ASN A 168 -4.77 3.87 15.75
CA ASN A 168 -5.80 4.86 15.38
C ASN A 168 -7.19 4.42 15.80
N TRP A 169 -7.51 3.13 15.68
CA TRP A 169 -8.79 2.56 16.13
C TRP A 169 -9.01 2.80 17.63
N LEU A 170 -7.96 2.64 18.43
CA LEU A 170 -8.03 2.84 19.89
C LEU A 170 -8.06 4.33 20.31
N GLY A 171 -7.89 5.29 19.40
CA GLY A 171 -7.99 6.71 19.72
C GLY A 171 -6.85 7.59 19.20
N GLY A 172 -5.85 7.01 18.52
CA GLY A 172 -4.74 7.75 17.89
C GLY A 172 -3.40 7.62 18.63
N SER A 173 -2.32 8.08 17.98
CA SER A 173 -0.94 7.96 18.49
C SER A 173 -0.51 9.07 19.46
N ASN A 174 -1.24 10.19 19.50
CA ASN A 174 -0.82 11.39 20.21
C ASN A 174 -1.45 11.53 21.60
N CYS A 175 -2.26 10.56 22.02
CA CYS A 175 -3.04 10.64 23.24
C CYS A 175 -2.95 9.30 23.99
N THR A 176 -2.27 9.30 25.15
CA THR A 176 -2.17 8.13 26.05
C THR A 176 -3.20 8.17 27.18
N ASP A 177 -3.55 9.36 27.68
CA ASP A 177 -4.49 9.50 28.81
C ASP A 177 -5.88 9.97 28.40
N TYR A 178 -6.02 11.09 27.67
CA TYR A 178 -7.30 11.57 27.15
C TYR A 178 -7.17 11.97 25.67
N CYS A 179 -8.00 11.39 24.81
CA CYS A 179 -8.03 11.67 23.36
C CYS A 179 -9.27 12.51 23.01
N PRO A 180 -9.17 13.67 22.34
CA PRO A 180 -7.95 14.33 21.85
C PRO A 180 -7.19 15.15 22.92
N TYR A 181 -7.88 15.71 23.92
CA TYR A 181 -7.30 16.34 25.11
C TYR A 181 -8.34 16.37 26.24
N GLU A 182 -7.91 16.57 27.48
CA GLU A 182 -8.81 16.61 28.65
C GLU A 182 -9.77 17.81 28.54
N GLY A 183 -11.07 17.56 28.66
CA GLY A 183 -12.12 18.58 28.51
C GLY A 183 -12.58 18.85 27.07
N ALA A 184 -11.95 18.22 26.06
CA ALA A 184 -12.47 18.26 24.70
C ALA A 184 -13.87 17.60 24.62
N PRO A 185 -14.75 18.09 23.74
CA PRO A 185 -15.97 17.34 23.43
C PRO A 185 -15.59 15.93 22.98
N MET A 186 -16.24 14.93 23.58
CA MET A 186 -16.01 13.52 23.30
C MET A 186 -14.63 12.98 23.70
N ALA A 187 -13.96 13.64 24.66
CA ALA A 187 -12.73 13.14 25.26
C ALA A 187 -12.94 11.78 25.93
N GLY A 188 -12.04 10.83 25.65
CA GLY A 188 -12.06 9.51 26.27
C GLY A 188 -10.66 8.95 26.43
N HIS A 189 -10.48 8.03 27.38
CA HIS A 189 -9.22 7.33 27.53
C HIS A 189 -8.83 6.57 26.26
N PHE A 190 -7.53 6.40 26.04
CA PHE A 190 -7.03 5.52 24.99
C PHE A 190 -7.67 4.13 25.14
N GLY A 191 -8.22 3.61 24.06
CA GLY A 191 -8.95 2.34 24.04
C GLY A 191 -10.36 2.39 24.62
N ASN A 192 -10.97 3.57 24.80
CA ASN A 192 -12.35 3.68 25.25
C ASN A 192 -13.30 2.85 24.36
N ALA A 193 -14.29 2.20 24.96
CA ALA A 193 -15.28 1.38 24.26
C ALA A 193 -16.00 2.13 23.12
N ARG A 194 -16.15 3.45 23.22
CA ARG A 194 -16.73 4.30 22.16
C ARG A 194 -15.85 4.33 20.90
N PHE A 195 -14.54 4.48 21.08
CA PHE A 195 -13.58 4.48 19.97
C PHE A 195 -13.52 3.11 19.31
N PHE A 196 -13.40 2.06 20.14
CA PHE A 196 -13.43 0.69 19.64
C PHE A 196 -14.74 0.39 18.90
N GLY A 197 -15.88 0.80 19.46
CA GLY A 197 -17.20 0.63 18.84
C GLY A 197 -17.35 1.31 17.48
N LEU A 198 -16.82 2.52 17.30
CA LEU A 198 -16.84 3.22 16.02
C LEU A 198 -16.03 2.49 14.93
N GLY A 199 -14.77 2.12 15.22
CA GLY A 199 -13.98 1.37 14.24
C GLY A 199 -14.50 -0.07 14.03
N PHE A 200 -15.11 -0.68 15.05
CA PHE A 200 -15.77 -1.98 14.92
C PHE A 200 -16.99 -1.90 14.00
N LEU A 201 -17.76 -0.82 14.11
CA LEU A 201 -18.90 -0.57 13.23
C LEU A 201 -18.45 -0.40 11.77
N VAL A 202 -17.35 0.32 11.52
CA VAL A 202 -16.72 0.40 10.20
C VAL A 202 -16.37 -0.99 9.69
N TYR A 203 -15.57 -1.75 10.45
CA TYR A 203 -15.15 -3.10 10.08
C TYR A 203 -16.34 -4.04 9.82
N PHE A 204 -17.32 -4.04 10.71
CA PHE A 204 -18.52 -4.85 10.58
C PHE A 204 -19.32 -4.48 9.34
N THR A 205 -19.44 -3.18 9.04
CA THR A 205 -20.11 -2.71 7.82
C THR A 205 -19.39 -3.18 6.55
N ILE A 206 -18.05 -3.22 6.55
CA ILE A 206 -17.28 -3.80 5.43
C ILE A 206 -17.69 -5.27 5.21
N LEU A 207 -17.76 -6.06 6.29
CA LEU A 207 -18.20 -7.47 6.19
C LEU A 207 -19.64 -7.62 5.68
N LEU A 208 -20.55 -6.76 6.12
CA LEU A 208 -21.94 -6.73 5.63
C LEU A 208 -21.98 -6.41 4.14
N CYS A 209 -21.21 -5.42 3.70
CA CYS A 209 -21.11 -5.02 2.29
C CYS A 209 -20.51 -6.14 1.44
N GLU A 210 -19.53 -6.89 1.95
CA GLU A 210 -18.94 -7.99 1.19
C GLU A 210 -19.89 -9.19 1.07
N LYS A 211 -20.60 -9.51 2.16
CA LYS A 211 -21.53 -10.64 2.20
C LYS A 211 -22.80 -10.40 1.38
N TRP A 212 -23.40 -9.22 1.50
CA TRP A 212 -24.73 -8.90 0.96
C TRP A 212 -24.73 -7.78 -0.09
N GLY A 213 -23.59 -7.16 -0.37
CA GLY A 213 -23.50 -6.07 -1.33
C GLY A 213 -23.65 -6.54 -2.78
N SER A 214 -24.14 -5.63 -3.61
CA SER A 214 -24.10 -5.77 -5.07
C SER A 214 -22.65 -5.75 -5.58
N PRO A 215 -22.37 -6.14 -6.85
CA PRO A 215 -21.02 -6.10 -7.43
C PRO A 215 -20.29 -4.74 -7.27
N ILE A 216 -21.04 -3.63 -7.35
CA ILE A 216 -20.51 -2.27 -7.12
C ILE A 216 -20.17 -2.07 -5.64
N MET A 217 -21.06 -2.49 -4.73
CA MET A 217 -20.84 -2.34 -3.29
C MET A 217 -19.67 -3.18 -2.79
N LYS A 218 -19.48 -4.41 -3.30
CA LYS A 218 -18.33 -5.27 -2.94
C LYS A 218 -17.01 -4.59 -3.29
N SER A 219 -16.94 -4.00 -4.48
CA SER A 219 -15.76 -3.23 -4.91
C SER A 219 -15.50 -1.99 -4.06
N CYS A 220 -16.55 -1.40 -3.47
CA CYS A 220 -16.48 -0.21 -2.65
C CYS A 220 -16.67 -0.50 -1.15
N ALA A 221 -16.57 -1.75 -0.70
CA ALA A 221 -16.98 -2.16 0.64
C ALA A 221 -16.24 -1.38 1.73
N VAL A 222 -14.94 -1.14 1.52
CA VAL A 222 -14.08 -0.35 2.43
C VAL A 222 -14.58 1.09 2.57
N ILE A 223 -14.92 1.76 1.46
CA ILE A 223 -15.46 3.12 1.49
C ILE A 223 -16.88 3.17 2.04
N MET A 224 -17.72 2.17 1.77
CA MET A 224 -19.05 2.08 2.36
C MET A 224 -18.96 1.93 3.88
N GLY A 225 -18.03 1.11 4.38
CA GLY A 225 -17.74 1.00 5.80
C GLY A 225 -17.28 2.33 6.40
N LEU A 226 -16.36 3.02 5.73
CA LEU A 226 -15.91 4.36 6.13
C LEU A 226 -17.08 5.35 6.20
N LEU A 227 -17.93 5.39 5.16
CA LEU A 227 -19.06 6.29 5.06
C LEU A 227 -20.07 6.08 6.20
N VAL A 228 -20.46 4.83 6.47
CA VAL A 228 -21.39 4.52 7.56
C VAL A 228 -20.77 4.86 8.92
N GLY A 229 -19.48 4.57 9.12
CA GLY A 229 -18.76 4.99 10.32
C GLY A 229 -18.73 6.50 10.50
N CYS A 230 -18.51 7.26 9.43
CA CYS A 230 -18.55 8.72 9.45
C CYS A 230 -19.95 9.24 9.80
N ILE A 231 -21.02 8.68 9.21
CA ILE A 231 -22.40 9.08 9.50
C ILE A 231 -22.73 8.87 10.98
N VAL A 232 -22.37 7.72 11.54
CA VAL A 232 -22.63 7.42 12.96
C VAL A 232 -21.76 8.30 13.86
N ALA A 233 -20.49 8.52 13.51
CA ALA A 233 -19.63 9.42 14.23
C ALA A 233 -20.16 10.88 14.22
N ALA A 234 -20.69 11.35 13.10
CA ALA A 234 -21.34 12.65 13.00
C ALA A 234 -22.60 12.73 13.88
N ALA A 235 -23.44 11.70 13.87
CA ALA A 235 -24.62 11.60 14.74
C ALA A 235 -24.24 11.59 16.23
N CYS A 236 -23.07 11.05 16.58
CA CYS A 236 -22.53 11.08 17.93
C CYS A 236 -21.77 12.37 18.28
N GLY A 237 -21.63 13.33 17.36
CA GLY A 237 -20.96 14.61 17.61
C GLY A 237 -19.42 14.58 17.52
N TYR A 238 -18.84 13.60 16.80
CA TYR A 238 -17.39 13.51 16.58
C TYR A 238 -16.88 14.32 15.37
N PHE A 239 -17.73 15.13 14.74
CA PHE A 239 -17.34 15.96 13.60
C PHE A 239 -17.30 17.44 14.00
N SER A 240 -16.21 18.11 13.63
CA SER A 240 -16.11 19.57 13.70
C SER A 240 -16.42 20.17 12.32
N PRO A 241 -17.49 20.99 12.19
CA PRO A 241 -17.78 21.67 10.92
C PRO A 241 -16.79 22.81 10.63
N ASP A 242 -16.13 23.34 11.65
CA ASP A 242 -15.31 24.55 11.55
C ASP A 242 -14.16 24.40 10.53
N ASP A 243 -13.45 23.26 10.57
CA ASP A 243 -12.35 22.97 9.65
C ASP A 243 -12.84 22.79 8.20
N ILE A 244 -14.05 22.26 8.03
CA ILE A 244 -14.65 22.06 6.71
C ILE A 244 -15.11 23.40 6.15
N GLU A 245 -15.69 24.28 6.96
CA GLU A 245 -16.14 25.62 6.55
C GLU A 245 -14.96 26.56 6.24
N ALA A 246 -13.88 26.47 7.02
CA ALA A 246 -12.67 27.25 6.81
C ALA A 246 -11.85 26.81 5.58
N ALA A 247 -11.96 25.55 5.15
CA ALA A 247 -11.20 25.04 4.01
C ALA A 247 -11.54 25.77 2.70
N PRO A 248 -10.58 26.00 1.80
CA PRO A 248 -10.86 26.60 0.50
C PRO A 248 -11.81 25.73 -0.33
N ALA A 249 -12.49 26.34 -1.31
CA ALA A 249 -13.37 25.61 -2.23
C ALA A 249 -12.60 24.83 -3.31
N ALA A 250 -11.43 25.34 -3.71
CA ALA A 250 -10.58 24.72 -4.72
C ALA A 250 -9.09 24.76 -4.34
N THR A 251 -8.31 23.77 -4.77
CA THR A 251 -6.85 23.70 -4.60
C THR A 251 -6.13 23.12 -5.83
N PHE A 252 -4.82 23.32 -5.91
CA PHE A 252 -3.95 22.92 -7.02
C PHE A 252 -2.62 22.33 -6.51
N ILE A 253 -1.83 21.71 -7.42
CA ILE A 253 -0.65 20.88 -7.14
C ILE A 253 0.51 21.59 -6.40
N TRP A 254 0.51 22.92 -6.32
CA TRP A 254 1.57 23.69 -5.64
C TRP A 254 1.03 24.86 -4.82
N VAL A 255 -0.18 24.73 -4.27
CA VAL A 255 -0.70 25.74 -3.32
C VAL A 255 0.17 25.79 -2.06
N HIS A 256 0.60 24.63 -1.57
CA HIS A 256 1.64 24.51 -0.54
C HIS A 256 2.87 23.87 -1.17
N THR A 257 4.06 24.39 -0.84
CA THR A 257 5.32 23.86 -1.37
C THR A 257 6.26 23.49 -0.23
N PHE A 258 6.97 22.39 -0.39
CA PHE A 258 7.96 21.93 0.58
C PHE A 258 9.36 22.07 -0.02
N LYS A 259 10.31 22.50 0.79
CA LYS A 259 11.70 22.67 0.34
C LYS A 259 12.32 21.29 0.10
N LEU A 260 12.66 20.99 -1.14
CA LEU A 260 13.31 19.73 -1.49
C LEU A 260 14.76 19.73 -0.97
N SER A 261 15.10 18.66 -0.26
CA SER A 261 16.46 18.33 0.15
C SER A 261 16.64 16.82 0.19
N VAL A 262 17.87 16.33 0.24
CA VAL A 262 18.15 14.90 0.38
C VAL A 262 18.54 14.60 1.81
N TYR A 263 17.80 13.70 2.46
CA TYR A 263 18.12 13.21 3.79
C TYR A 263 18.93 11.91 3.66
N GLY A 264 20.25 12.04 3.84
CA GLY A 264 21.21 10.94 3.69
C GLY A 264 20.78 9.63 4.37
N PRO A 265 20.36 9.64 5.65
CA PRO A 265 19.95 8.41 6.34
C PRO A 265 18.75 7.69 5.73
N ALA A 266 17.84 8.38 5.02
CA ALA A 266 16.71 7.74 4.34
C ALA A 266 17.04 7.23 2.93
N VAL A 267 18.20 7.57 2.35
CA VAL A 267 18.55 7.15 0.98
C VAL A 267 18.53 5.63 0.86
N LEU A 268 19.21 4.89 1.74
CA LEU A 268 19.32 3.44 1.63
C LEU A 268 17.95 2.72 1.82
N PRO A 269 17.14 3.04 2.86
CA PRO A 269 15.77 2.53 2.98
C PRO A 269 14.87 2.89 1.79
N MET A 270 15.03 4.10 1.24
CA MET A 270 14.24 4.55 0.09
C MET A 270 14.61 3.80 -1.19
N LEU A 271 15.89 3.54 -1.44
CA LEU A 271 16.33 2.67 -2.54
C LEU A 271 15.75 1.25 -2.39
N ALA A 272 15.79 0.69 -1.18
CA ALA A 272 15.17 -0.60 -0.90
C ALA A 272 13.66 -0.54 -1.17
N THR A 273 12.99 0.54 -0.78
CA THR A 273 11.56 0.73 -1.03
C THR A 273 11.24 0.78 -2.51
N TYR A 274 12.00 1.51 -3.33
CA TYR A 274 11.80 1.53 -4.79
C TYR A 274 12.01 0.17 -5.46
N ILE A 275 12.91 -0.67 -4.95
CA ILE A 275 13.02 -2.07 -5.41
C ILE A 275 11.72 -2.84 -5.11
N VAL A 276 11.13 -2.60 -3.95
CA VAL A 276 9.85 -3.21 -3.56
C VAL A 276 8.69 -2.67 -4.40
N LEU A 277 8.64 -1.36 -4.66
CA LEU A 277 7.61 -0.76 -5.52
C LEU A 277 7.66 -1.34 -6.92
N MET A 278 8.85 -1.47 -7.49
CA MET A 278 9.05 -2.15 -8.77
C MET A 278 8.50 -3.58 -8.76
N MET A 279 8.80 -4.36 -7.70
CA MET A 279 8.31 -5.74 -7.55
C MET A 279 6.79 -5.81 -7.41
N GLU A 280 6.20 -4.89 -6.65
CA GLU A 280 4.75 -4.72 -6.51
C GLU A 280 4.11 -4.37 -7.85
N ALA A 281 4.66 -3.39 -8.58
CA ALA A 281 4.20 -2.98 -9.89
C ALA A 281 4.26 -4.14 -10.91
N ILE A 282 5.35 -4.92 -10.95
CA ILE A 282 5.44 -6.13 -11.79
C ILE A 282 4.30 -7.10 -11.46
N GLY A 283 4.09 -7.39 -10.16
CA GLY A 283 3.04 -8.29 -9.70
C GLY A 283 1.64 -7.81 -10.07
N ASP A 284 1.37 -6.52 -9.88
CA ASP A 284 0.06 -5.91 -10.13
C ASP A 284 -0.24 -5.78 -11.61
N ILE A 285 0.74 -5.46 -12.44
CA ILE A 285 0.61 -5.48 -13.90
C ILE A 285 0.32 -6.90 -14.38
N THR A 286 1.01 -7.90 -13.84
CA THR A 286 0.79 -9.31 -14.17
C THR A 286 -0.62 -9.75 -13.79
N ALA A 287 -1.05 -9.42 -12.57
CA ALA A 287 -2.41 -9.67 -12.12
C ALA A 287 -3.44 -8.93 -12.99
N THR A 288 -3.14 -7.70 -13.41
CA THR A 288 -3.99 -6.93 -14.34
C THR A 288 -4.12 -7.65 -15.68
N CYS A 289 -3.03 -8.20 -16.25
CA CYS A 289 -3.08 -8.98 -17.47
C CYS A 289 -3.97 -10.22 -17.32
N ASP A 290 -3.78 -10.98 -16.24
CA ASP A 290 -4.56 -12.19 -15.96
C ASP A 290 -6.06 -11.90 -15.82
N VAL A 291 -6.45 -10.95 -14.95
CA VAL A 291 -7.88 -10.58 -14.79
C VAL A 291 -8.47 -9.95 -16.04
N SER A 292 -7.64 -9.36 -16.90
CA SER A 292 -8.04 -8.81 -18.20
C SER A 292 -8.04 -9.85 -19.32
N ARG A 293 -7.67 -11.10 -19.04
CA ARG A 293 -7.54 -12.20 -20.03
C ARG A 293 -6.56 -11.87 -21.16
N LEU A 294 -5.44 -11.26 -20.81
CA LEU A 294 -4.34 -10.96 -21.71
C LEU A 294 -3.17 -11.91 -21.46
N GLU A 295 -2.17 -11.87 -22.34
CA GLU A 295 -0.99 -12.69 -22.22
C GLU A 295 -0.21 -12.36 -20.94
N VAL A 296 0.16 -13.41 -20.19
CA VAL A 296 1.01 -13.34 -18.98
C VAL A 296 2.45 -13.78 -19.26
N GLU A 297 2.76 -14.06 -20.52
CA GLU A 297 4.08 -14.41 -21.02
C GLU A 297 4.28 -13.84 -22.44
N GLY A 298 5.54 -13.75 -22.87
CA GLY A 298 5.92 -13.30 -24.22
C GLY A 298 6.30 -11.82 -24.30
N ASP A 299 6.73 -11.40 -25.49
CA ASP A 299 7.38 -10.09 -25.70
C ASP A 299 6.46 -8.90 -25.42
N LEU A 300 5.15 -9.04 -25.72
CA LEU A 300 4.18 -7.99 -25.45
C LEU A 300 3.97 -7.81 -23.95
N TYR A 301 3.88 -8.91 -23.20
CA TYR A 301 3.78 -8.90 -21.74
C TYR A 301 5.03 -8.29 -21.11
N ASP A 302 6.22 -8.75 -21.52
CA ASP A 302 7.50 -8.21 -21.04
C ASP A 302 7.61 -6.71 -21.33
N SER A 303 7.16 -6.26 -22.51
CA SER A 303 7.12 -4.83 -22.84
C SER A 303 6.13 -4.02 -22.01
N ARG A 304 4.98 -4.59 -21.62
CA ARG A 304 4.02 -3.93 -20.72
C ARG A 304 4.59 -3.78 -19.32
N ILE A 305 5.31 -4.80 -18.83
CA ILE A 305 6.00 -4.74 -17.54
C ILE A 305 7.09 -3.66 -17.58
N GLN A 306 7.98 -3.70 -18.58
CA GLN A 306 9.04 -2.69 -18.69
C GLN A 306 8.47 -1.27 -18.75
N GLY A 307 7.44 -1.06 -19.58
CA GLY A 307 6.81 0.25 -19.69
C GLY A 307 6.07 0.67 -18.42
N GLY A 308 5.47 -0.27 -17.71
CA GLY A 308 4.84 -0.04 -16.42
C GLY A 308 5.81 0.34 -15.32
N VAL A 309 6.91 -0.39 -15.14
CA VAL A 309 7.96 -0.09 -14.16
C VAL A 309 8.65 1.24 -14.49
N LEU A 310 8.93 1.50 -15.77
CA LEU A 310 9.51 2.78 -16.20
C LEU A 310 8.58 3.96 -15.85
N ALA A 311 7.28 3.78 -16.09
CA ALA A 311 6.29 4.78 -15.75
C ALA A 311 6.07 4.89 -14.24
N ASP A 312 6.19 3.82 -13.47
CA ASP A 312 6.12 3.83 -12.00
C ASP A 312 7.23 4.70 -11.40
N GLY A 313 8.49 4.45 -11.79
CA GLY A 313 9.63 5.26 -11.36
C GLY A 313 9.55 6.72 -11.84
N PHE A 314 9.13 6.96 -13.09
CA PHE A 314 8.91 8.32 -13.60
C PHE A 314 7.80 9.05 -12.84
N ASN A 315 6.69 8.36 -12.58
CA ASN A 315 5.59 8.87 -11.76
C ASN A 315 6.04 9.10 -10.32
N GLY A 316 6.96 8.30 -9.78
CA GLY A 316 7.59 8.51 -8.49
C GLY A 316 8.35 9.84 -8.40
N VAL A 317 9.13 10.18 -9.44
CA VAL A 317 9.80 11.49 -9.55
C VAL A 317 8.76 12.61 -9.62
N LEU A 318 7.78 12.50 -10.52
CA LEU A 318 6.74 13.52 -10.70
C LEU A 318 5.89 13.71 -9.44
N ALA A 319 5.52 12.64 -8.75
CA ALA A 319 4.80 12.69 -7.48
C ALA A 319 5.57 13.54 -6.47
N CYS A 320 6.86 13.26 -6.29
CA CYS A 320 7.70 13.99 -5.34
C CYS A 320 7.83 15.48 -5.68
N LEU A 321 7.96 15.82 -6.97
CA LEU A 321 7.96 17.21 -7.45
C LEU A 321 6.60 17.90 -7.25
N CYS A 322 5.52 17.13 -7.35
CA CYS A 322 4.15 17.53 -7.07
C CYS A 322 3.79 17.43 -5.57
N THR A 323 4.79 17.39 -4.68
CA THR A 323 4.66 17.34 -3.21
C THR A 323 4.07 16.06 -2.62
N ILE A 324 3.96 14.99 -3.40
CA ILE A 324 3.42 13.69 -2.97
C ILE A 324 4.54 12.67 -2.85
N THR A 325 4.48 11.85 -1.81
CA THR A 325 5.45 10.76 -1.59
C THR A 325 5.41 9.70 -2.69
N PRO A 326 6.43 8.83 -2.79
CA PRO A 326 6.50 7.79 -3.82
C PRO A 326 5.17 7.06 -4.02
N VAL A 327 4.81 6.89 -5.30
CA VAL A 327 3.60 6.24 -5.76
C VAL A 327 3.93 4.86 -6.33
N SER A 328 2.92 3.99 -6.43
CA SER A 328 3.03 2.69 -7.09
C SER A 328 1.69 2.32 -7.74
N THR A 329 1.72 1.30 -8.60
CA THR A 329 0.52 0.69 -9.17
C THR A 329 -0.32 0.03 -8.06
N PHE A 330 -1.65 0.18 -8.11
CA PHE A 330 -2.56 -0.26 -7.05
C PHE A 330 -3.25 -1.57 -7.42
N ALA A 331 -3.03 -2.63 -6.63
CA ALA A 331 -3.66 -3.95 -6.79
C ALA A 331 -5.21 -3.97 -6.69
N GLN A 332 -5.83 -2.99 -6.02
CA GLN A 332 -7.28 -3.00 -5.76
C GLN A 332 -8.11 -2.93 -7.04
N ASN A 333 -7.57 -2.31 -8.10
CA ASN A 333 -8.20 -2.25 -9.41
C ASN A 333 -8.51 -3.66 -9.97
N ASN A 334 -7.66 -4.66 -9.69
CA ASN A 334 -7.77 -6.02 -10.18
C ASN A 334 -8.99 -6.72 -9.56
N GLY A 335 -9.28 -6.43 -8.29
CA GLY A 335 -10.50 -6.88 -7.63
C GLY A 335 -11.75 -6.34 -8.33
N VAL A 336 -11.76 -5.05 -8.68
CA VAL A 336 -12.88 -4.43 -9.40
C VAL A 336 -13.04 -5.02 -10.80
N ILE A 337 -11.95 -5.19 -11.55
CA ILE A 337 -11.97 -5.79 -12.89
C ILE A 337 -12.48 -7.23 -12.84
N SER A 338 -12.02 -8.02 -11.87
CA SER A 338 -12.41 -9.43 -11.76
C SER A 338 -13.91 -9.61 -11.46
N ILE A 339 -14.54 -8.66 -10.76
CA ILE A 339 -15.97 -8.67 -10.45
C ILE A 339 -16.79 -8.08 -11.61
N THR A 340 -16.39 -6.92 -12.14
CA THR A 340 -17.14 -6.19 -13.19
C THR A 340 -16.93 -6.77 -14.59
N LYS A 341 -15.89 -7.59 -14.77
CA LYS A 341 -15.44 -8.15 -16.06
C LYS A 341 -15.16 -7.06 -17.11
N CYS A 342 -14.75 -5.87 -16.69
CA CYS A 342 -14.46 -4.74 -17.57
C CYS A 342 -13.06 -4.18 -17.31
N ALA A 343 -12.13 -4.42 -18.23
CA ALA A 343 -10.75 -3.91 -18.18
C ALA A 343 -10.49 -2.76 -19.18
N ASN A 344 -11.54 -2.06 -19.61
CA ASN A 344 -11.40 -1.06 -20.66
C ASN A 344 -10.68 0.21 -20.14
N ARG A 345 -9.64 0.65 -20.85
CA ARG A 345 -8.85 1.86 -20.52
C ARG A 345 -9.70 3.12 -20.38
N THR A 346 -10.81 3.24 -21.12
CA THR A 346 -11.75 4.36 -20.99
C THR A 346 -12.35 4.45 -19.59
N VAL A 347 -12.59 3.32 -18.92
CA VAL A 347 -13.00 3.30 -17.50
C VAL A 347 -11.92 3.91 -16.62
N GLY A 348 -10.66 3.55 -16.87
CA GLY A 348 -9.50 4.10 -16.18
C GLY A 348 -9.39 5.62 -16.34
N TYR A 349 -9.61 6.17 -17.53
CA TYR A 349 -9.63 7.62 -17.73
C TYR A 349 -10.79 8.32 -17.02
N TRP A 350 -11.98 7.71 -16.96
CA TRP A 350 -13.08 8.22 -16.13
C TRP A 350 -12.71 8.21 -14.64
N CYS A 351 -12.05 7.16 -14.16
CA CYS A 351 -11.51 7.12 -12.80
C CYS A 351 -10.52 8.27 -12.55
N CYS A 352 -9.57 8.50 -13.47
CA CYS A 352 -8.62 9.61 -13.38
C CYS A 352 -9.34 10.96 -13.32
N PHE A 353 -10.37 11.15 -14.15
CA PHE A 353 -11.20 12.35 -14.15
C PHE A 353 -11.87 12.57 -12.78
N PHE A 354 -12.51 11.55 -12.20
CA PHE A 354 -13.13 11.68 -10.88
C PHE A 354 -12.11 11.98 -9.78
N LEU A 355 -10.95 11.34 -9.78
CA LEU A 355 -9.87 11.62 -8.82
C LEU A 355 -9.38 13.08 -8.91
N ILE A 356 -9.17 13.58 -10.13
CA ILE A 356 -8.78 14.97 -10.38
C ILE A 356 -9.86 15.93 -9.86
N VAL A 357 -11.13 15.66 -10.17
CA VAL A 357 -12.26 16.48 -9.71
C VAL A 357 -12.37 16.48 -8.18
N MET A 358 -12.27 15.31 -7.55
CA MET A 358 -12.28 15.18 -6.08
C MET A 358 -11.07 15.88 -5.43
N GLY A 359 -9.91 15.88 -6.09
CA GLY A 359 -8.71 16.58 -5.62
C GLY A 359 -8.83 18.10 -5.73
N ILE A 360 -9.43 18.62 -6.81
CA ILE A 360 -9.65 20.07 -6.99
C ILE A 360 -10.60 20.60 -5.92
N PHE A 361 -11.71 19.90 -5.62
CA PHE A 361 -12.68 20.34 -4.62
C PHE A 361 -12.18 20.07 -3.19
N SER A 362 -11.37 20.97 -2.65
CA SER A 362 -10.72 20.82 -1.34
C SER A 362 -11.66 20.70 -0.14
N LYS A 363 -12.94 21.08 -0.25
CA LYS A 363 -13.96 20.76 0.77
C LYS A 363 -14.10 19.24 0.98
N PHE A 364 -13.93 18.46 -0.08
CA PHE A 364 -13.93 17.01 0.00
C PHE A 364 -12.72 16.51 0.79
N ALA A 365 -11.52 17.05 0.53
CA ALA A 365 -10.32 16.71 1.31
C ALA A 365 -10.45 17.13 2.78
N ALA A 366 -11.04 18.29 3.07
CA ALA A 366 -11.34 18.73 4.43
C ALA A 366 -12.24 17.73 5.16
N ALA A 367 -13.34 17.31 4.53
CA ALA A 367 -14.22 16.29 5.08
C ALA A 367 -13.49 14.97 5.38
N LEU A 368 -12.54 14.57 4.52
CA LEU A 368 -11.74 13.35 4.71
C LEU A 368 -10.71 13.48 5.84
N THR A 369 -10.09 14.65 6.01
CA THR A 369 -9.15 14.90 7.12
C THR A 369 -9.84 15.09 8.46
N SER A 370 -11.11 15.50 8.46
CA SER A 370 -11.94 15.62 9.67
C SER A 370 -12.52 14.28 10.13
N ILE A 371 -12.23 13.17 9.43
CA ILE A 371 -12.71 11.85 9.85
C ILE A 371 -12.04 11.47 11.17
N PRO A 372 -12.81 11.06 12.18
CA PRO A 372 -12.26 10.65 13.46
C PRO A 372 -11.27 9.49 13.34
N ASN A 373 -10.16 9.56 14.09
CA ASN A 373 -9.14 8.51 14.14
C ASN A 373 -9.71 7.10 14.35
N PRO A 374 -10.71 6.86 15.22
CA PRO A 374 -11.26 5.52 15.39
C PRO A 374 -11.94 4.95 14.12
N VAL A 375 -12.60 5.81 13.36
CA VAL A 375 -13.27 5.46 12.09
C VAL A 375 -12.23 5.16 11.01
N LEU A 376 -11.23 6.03 10.86
CA LEU A 376 -10.08 5.76 9.99
C LEU A 376 -9.34 4.49 10.43
N GLY A 377 -9.20 4.25 11.73
CA GLY A 377 -8.54 3.09 12.31
C GLY A 377 -9.21 1.77 11.92
N GLY A 378 -10.54 1.68 12.04
CA GLY A 378 -11.29 0.50 11.60
C GLY A 378 -11.12 0.20 10.11
N MET A 379 -11.21 1.24 9.27
CA MET A 379 -11.00 1.13 7.82
C MET A 379 -9.56 0.72 7.47
N THR A 380 -8.56 1.44 7.99
CA THR A 380 -7.15 1.23 7.67
C THR A 380 -6.63 -0.09 8.20
N THR A 381 -7.12 -0.56 9.35
CA THR A 381 -6.79 -1.90 9.88
C THR A 381 -7.23 -2.98 8.89
N PHE A 382 -8.44 -2.87 8.32
CA PHE A 382 -8.90 -3.80 7.28
C PHE A 382 -8.02 -3.71 6.02
N LEU A 383 -7.74 -2.50 5.55
CA LEU A 383 -6.93 -2.25 4.36
C LEU A 383 -5.51 -2.83 4.50
N PHE A 384 -4.83 -2.56 5.61
CA PHE A 384 -3.47 -3.07 5.85
C PHE A 384 -3.45 -4.59 6.07
N THR A 385 -4.50 -5.16 6.67
CA THR A 385 -4.64 -6.61 6.76
C THR A 385 -4.84 -7.24 5.39
N SER A 386 -5.61 -6.60 4.51
CA SER A 386 -5.75 -7.06 3.12
C SER A 386 -4.42 -7.03 2.35
N VAL A 387 -3.57 -6.02 2.58
CA VAL A 387 -2.20 -5.99 2.01
C VAL A 387 -1.36 -7.16 2.53
N SER A 388 -1.41 -7.46 3.84
CA SER A 388 -0.73 -8.63 4.41
C SER A 388 -1.21 -9.94 3.77
N VAL A 389 -2.52 -10.10 3.57
CA VAL A 389 -3.11 -11.27 2.91
C VAL A 389 -2.70 -11.37 1.44
N ALA A 390 -2.58 -10.25 0.73
CA ALA A 390 -2.04 -10.24 -0.64
C ALA A 390 -0.58 -10.72 -0.67
N GLY A 391 0.24 -10.32 0.32
CA GLY A 391 1.58 -10.87 0.51
C GLY A 391 1.58 -12.39 0.69
N LEU A 392 0.68 -12.94 1.52
CA LEU A 392 0.51 -14.39 1.67
C LEU A 392 0.11 -15.08 0.36
N ALA A 393 -0.80 -14.47 -0.41
CA ALA A 393 -1.23 -14.99 -1.71
C ALA A 393 -0.08 -15.01 -2.73
N ILE A 394 0.86 -14.07 -2.66
CA ILE A 394 2.08 -14.08 -3.49
C ILE A 394 3.02 -15.20 -3.05
N ILE A 395 3.21 -15.41 -1.75
CA ILE A 395 4.04 -16.51 -1.22
C ILE A 395 3.47 -17.86 -1.67
N SER A 396 2.15 -18.04 -1.61
CA SER A 396 1.47 -19.30 -1.92
C SER A 396 1.47 -19.67 -3.40
N ARG A 397 2.03 -18.84 -4.29
CA ARG A 397 2.27 -19.20 -5.69
C ARG A 397 3.44 -20.17 -5.85
N ASN A 398 4.32 -20.25 -4.84
CA ASN A 398 5.40 -21.22 -4.84
C ASN A 398 4.97 -22.51 -4.18
N GLU A 399 5.57 -23.60 -4.64
CA GLU A 399 5.61 -24.83 -3.87
C GLU A 399 6.39 -24.60 -2.58
N PHE A 400 5.86 -25.07 -1.45
CA PHE A 400 6.54 -24.97 -0.17
C PHE A 400 7.55 -26.12 -0.03
N THR A 401 8.61 -26.11 -0.83
CA THR A 401 9.72 -27.08 -0.70
C THR A 401 10.44 -26.91 0.64
N ARG A 402 11.34 -27.84 1.00
CA ARG A 402 12.13 -27.70 2.22
C ARG A 402 12.99 -26.44 2.14
N ARG A 403 13.61 -26.20 0.99
CA ARG A 403 14.39 -24.99 0.71
C ARG A 403 13.54 -23.73 0.86
N ASP A 404 12.37 -23.66 0.24
CA ASP A 404 11.56 -22.44 0.24
C ASP A 404 11.02 -22.12 1.62
N ARG A 405 10.58 -23.14 2.39
CA ARG A 405 10.22 -22.95 3.80
C ARG A 405 11.39 -22.43 4.63
N PHE A 406 12.61 -22.92 4.39
CA PHE A 406 13.80 -22.45 5.09
C PHE A 406 14.15 -21.00 4.74
N VAL A 407 14.21 -20.65 3.44
CA VAL A 407 14.47 -19.29 2.96
C VAL A 407 13.43 -18.32 3.51
N LEU A 408 12.15 -18.70 3.45
CA LEU A 408 11.05 -17.92 4.00
C LEU A 408 11.20 -17.70 5.51
N THR A 409 11.50 -18.75 6.26
CA THR A 409 11.68 -18.68 7.72
C THR A 409 12.83 -17.75 8.07
N ALA A 410 14.01 -17.95 7.46
CA ALA A 410 15.20 -17.16 7.73
C ALA A 410 15.01 -15.67 7.35
N THR A 411 14.26 -15.40 6.29
CA THR A 411 13.89 -14.05 5.86
C THR A 411 12.93 -13.37 6.85
N LEU A 412 11.87 -14.07 7.25
CA LEU A 412 10.82 -13.52 8.11
C LEU A 412 11.27 -13.29 9.55
N VAL A 413 12.22 -14.07 10.09
CA VAL A 413 12.73 -13.89 11.46
C VAL A 413 13.21 -12.46 11.71
N PHE A 414 14.02 -11.92 10.80
CA PHE A 414 14.53 -10.56 10.94
C PHE A 414 13.46 -9.50 10.66
N GLY A 415 12.56 -9.75 9.70
CA GLY A 415 11.47 -8.84 9.40
C GLY A 415 10.47 -8.69 10.55
N PHE A 416 10.03 -9.81 11.13
CA PHE A 416 9.17 -9.81 12.31
C PHE A 416 9.91 -9.29 13.55
N GLY A 417 11.16 -9.72 13.78
CA GLY A 417 11.97 -9.23 14.89
C GLY A 417 12.08 -7.70 14.91
N SER A 418 12.38 -7.11 13.76
CA SER A 418 12.46 -5.64 13.60
C SER A 418 11.13 -4.94 13.77
N THR A 419 10.03 -5.61 13.40
CA THR A 419 8.68 -5.06 13.57
C THR A 419 8.21 -5.10 15.03
N MET A 420 8.56 -6.18 15.75
CA MET A 420 8.11 -6.45 17.11
C MET A 420 8.98 -5.78 18.18
N VAL A 421 10.29 -5.66 17.97
CA VAL A 421 11.23 -5.09 18.94
C VAL A 421 11.68 -3.70 18.49
N LYS A 422 11.14 -2.65 19.11
CA LYS A 422 11.54 -1.27 18.81
C LYS A 422 12.94 -0.97 19.34
N GLY A 423 13.76 -0.24 18.58
CA GLY A 423 15.07 0.23 19.04
C GLY A 423 16.12 -0.87 19.19
N TRP A 424 15.86 -2.10 18.77
CA TRP A 424 16.74 -3.25 19.03
C TRP A 424 18.15 -3.06 18.45
N PHE A 425 18.24 -2.40 17.28
CA PHE A 425 19.49 -2.20 16.57
C PHE A 425 20.23 -0.93 17.00
N SER A 426 19.57 -0.04 17.76
CA SER A 426 20.18 1.20 18.27
C SER A 426 21.33 0.97 19.24
N TYR A 427 21.37 -0.22 19.88
CA TYR A 427 22.41 -0.59 20.83
C TYR A 427 23.68 -1.18 20.17
N ILE A 428 23.64 -1.49 18.87
CA ILE A 428 24.76 -2.12 18.15
C ILE A 428 25.77 -1.07 17.69
N PHE A 429 25.29 0.06 17.15
CA PHE A 429 26.13 1.17 16.71
C PHE A 429 25.98 2.36 17.65
N THR A 430 26.94 2.54 18.56
CA THR A 430 26.94 3.59 19.60
C THR A 430 27.93 4.73 19.31
N TYR A 431 28.15 5.04 18.03
CA TYR A 431 29.12 6.08 17.65
C TYR A 431 28.64 7.47 18.12
N THR A 432 29.37 8.07 19.06
CA THR A 432 29.11 9.40 19.64
C THR A 432 30.13 10.46 19.22
N GLY A 433 30.96 10.18 18.20
CA GLY A 433 31.95 11.14 17.71
C GLY A 433 31.35 12.31 16.91
N SER A 434 32.17 13.32 16.61
CA SER A 434 31.77 14.53 15.89
C SER A 434 31.60 14.37 14.37
N ASN A 435 31.86 13.17 13.81
CA ASN A 435 31.71 12.93 12.39
C ASN A 435 30.23 12.74 12.01
N ASN A 436 29.59 13.83 11.60
CA ASN A 436 28.19 13.85 11.18
C ASN A 436 27.90 12.91 9.99
N ALA A 437 28.85 12.72 9.07
CA ALA A 437 28.67 11.82 7.93
C ALA A 437 28.64 10.35 8.37
N LEU A 438 29.54 9.96 9.27
CA LEU A 438 29.58 8.61 9.82
C LEU A 438 28.35 8.33 10.70
N LYS A 439 27.94 9.30 11.52
CA LYS A 439 26.69 9.23 12.30
C LYS A 439 25.48 9.06 11.40
N GLY A 440 25.39 9.84 10.32
CA GLY A 440 24.33 9.72 9.31
C GLY A 440 24.30 8.35 8.64
N PHE A 441 25.46 7.78 8.32
CA PHE A 441 25.57 6.44 7.74
C PHE A 441 25.09 5.35 8.72
N PHE A 442 25.50 5.41 10.00
CA PHE A 442 25.00 4.46 10.99
C PHE A 442 23.49 4.62 11.24
N ASN A 443 22.96 5.84 11.25
CA ASN A 443 21.52 6.07 11.30
C ASN A 443 20.81 5.47 10.08
N ALA A 444 21.44 5.49 8.90
CA ALA A 444 20.89 4.83 7.70
C ALA A 444 20.80 3.32 7.90
N ILE A 445 21.85 2.69 8.45
CA ILE A 445 21.84 1.26 8.75
C ILE A 445 20.77 0.95 9.81
N VAL A 446 20.69 1.73 10.89
CA VAL A 446 19.64 1.57 11.91
C VAL A 446 18.26 1.65 11.27
N LEU A 447 18.02 2.62 10.40
CA LEU A 447 16.73 2.76 9.73
C LEU A 447 16.40 1.54 8.85
N VAL A 448 17.37 1.00 8.10
CA VAL A 448 17.17 -0.23 7.31
C VAL A 448 16.88 -1.42 8.23
N MET A 449 17.63 -1.56 9.32
CA MET A 449 17.49 -2.68 10.26
C MET A 449 16.22 -2.60 11.10
N GLU A 450 15.67 -1.40 11.32
CA GLU A 450 14.34 -1.22 11.94
C GLU A 450 13.20 -1.34 10.93
N THR A 451 13.50 -1.24 9.64
CA THR A 451 12.54 -1.40 8.56
C THR A 451 12.39 -2.88 8.20
N GLY A 452 11.44 -3.56 8.84
CA GLY A 452 11.29 -5.03 8.75
C GLY A 452 11.21 -5.61 7.33
N TYR A 453 10.50 -4.97 6.40
CA TYR A 453 10.45 -5.48 5.02
C TYR A 453 11.75 -5.22 4.24
N ALA A 454 12.52 -4.18 4.57
CA ALA A 454 13.78 -3.88 3.88
C ALA A 454 14.84 -4.94 4.21
N ILE A 455 15.01 -5.26 5.50
CA ILE A 455 15.92 -6.34 5.92
C ILE A 455 15.47 -7.70 5.40
N ALA A 456 14.16 -7.98 5.39
CA ALA A 456 13.62 -9.19 4.81
C ALA A 456 13.87 -9.25 3.28
N GLY A 457 13.70 -8.15 2.56
CA GLY A 457 14.01 -8.10 1.13
C GLY A 457 15.48 -8.41 0.85
N ILE A 458 16.40 -7.74 1.55
CA ILE A 458 17.85 -7.92 1.38
C ILE A 458 18.25 -9.37 1.69
N LEU A 459 17.81 -9.90 2.84
CA LEU A 459 18.11 -11.27 3.24
C LEU A 459 17.44 -12.30 2.32
N GLY A 460 16.21 -12.04 1.90
CA GLY A 460 15.48 -12.92 0.99
C GLY A 460 16.20 -13.06 -0.36
N VAL A 461 16.66 -11.96 -0.95
CA VAL A 461 17.49 -11.99 -2.16
C VAL A 461 18.78 -12.77 -1.90
N PHE A 462 19.50 -12.44 -0.83
CA PHE A 462 20.76 -13.10 -0.50
C PHE A 462 20.59 -14.61 -0.34
N LEU A 463 19.63 -15.05 0.47
CA LEU A 463 19.35 -16.45 0.73
C LEU A 463 18.85 -17.16 -0.53
N ASN A 464 18.01 -16.52 -1.33
CA ASN A 464 17.55 -17.11 -2.58
C ASN A 464 18.71 -17.34 -3.58
N LEU A 465 19.71 -16.45 -3.60
CA LEU A 465 20.90 -16.60 -4.46
C LEU A 465 21.91 -17.61 -3.92
N VAL A 466 22.04 -17.74 -2.59
CA VAL A 466 23.01 -18.65 -1.95
C VAL A 466 22.50 -20.08 -1.90
N PHE A 467 21.21 -20.29 -1.60
CA PHE A 467 20.64 -21.63 -1.49
C PHE A 467 20.18 -22.12 -2.87
N PRO A 468 20.79 -23.19 -3.41
CA PRO A 468 20.42 -23.72 -4.71
C PRO A 468 18.95 -24.13 -4.71
N GLN A 469 18.29 -23.92 -5.84
CA GLN A 469 16.90 -24.33 -6.02
C GLN A 469 16.86 -25.87 -6.01
N GLU A 470 16.06 -26.47 -5.12
CA GLU A 470 15.79 -27.91 -5.20
C GLU A 470 15.08 -28.13 -6.53
N GLU A 471 15.63 -28.97 -7.41
CA GLU A 471 14.91 -29.42 -8.60
C GLU A 471 13.66 -30.15 -8.09
N VAL A 472 12.50 -29.58 -8.36
CA VAL A 472 11.23 -30.26 -8.12
C VAL A 472 11.25 -31.48 -9.04
N ASP A 473 11.41 -32.67 -8.47
CA ASP A 473 11.30 -33.92 -9.21
C ASP A 473 9.88 -34.00 -9.78
N VAL A 474 9.71 -33.63 -11.04
CA VAL A 474 8.42 -33.63 -11.78
C VAL A 474 7.69 -34.98 -11.66
N LYS A 475 8.43 -36.06 -11.43
CA LYS A 475 7.90 -37.41 -11.18
C LYS A 475 7.06 -37.55 -9.92
N TYR A 476 7.31 -36.76 -8.87
CA TYR A 476 6.50 -36.83 -7.64
C TYR A 476 5.16 -36.10 -7.80
N ILE A 477 5.10 -35.04 -8.60
CA ILE A 477 3.85 -34.31 -8.88
C ILE A 477 2.96 -35.14 -9.80
N GLU A 478 3.51 -35.75 -10.86
CA GLU A 478 2.75 -36.68 -11.71
C GLU A 478 2.22 -37.87 -10.90
N ALA A 479 3.00 -38.39 -9.94
CA ALA A 479 2.56 -39.45 -9.04
C ALA A 479 1.48 -38.99 -8.04
N GLU A 480 1.56 -37.77 -7.48
CA GLU A 480 0.52 -37.23 -6.60
C GLU A 480 -0.76 -36.85 -7.35
N GLU A 481 -0.66 -36.36 -8.59
CA GLU A 481 -1.80 -36.12 -9.48
C GLU A 481 -2.45 -37.45 -9.90
N GLU A 482 -1.68 -38.48 -10.27
CA GLU A 482 -2.21 -39.83 -10.54
C GLU A 482 -2.88 -40.45 -9.30
N ILE A 483 -2.32 -40.25 -8.10
CA ILE A 483 -2.91 -40.73 -6.84
C ILE A 483 -4.20 -39.95 -6.49
N ASN A 484 -4.25 -38.65 -6.76
CA ASN A 484 -5.46 -37.84 -6.53
C ASN A 484 -6.55 -38.12 -7.57
N GLU A 485 -6.20 -38.35 -8.84
CA GLU A 485 -7.14 -38.75 -9.88
C GLU A 485 -7.71 -40.16 -9.61
N THR A 486 -6.86 -41.14 -9.24
CA THR A 486 -7.32 -42.49 -8.86
C THR A 486 -8.10 -42.51 -7.53
N GLY A 487 -7.74 -41.64 -6.57
CA GLY A 487 -8.49 -41.42 -5.34
C GLY A 487 -9.89 -40.85 -5.59
N SER A 488 -10.02 -39.92 -6.54
CA SER A 488 -11.31 -39.31 -6.93
C SER A 488 -12.24 -40.29 -7.65
N ALA A 489 -11.71 -41.17 -8.51
CA ALA A 489 -12.47 -42.23 -9.18
C ALA A 489 -13.05 -43.26 -8.18
N SER A 490 -12.34 -43.54 -7.09
CA SER A 490 -12.83 -44.43 -6.03
C SER A 490 -13.96 -43.82 -5.17
N SER A 491 -14.06 -42.49 -5.15
CA SER A 491 -15.10 -41.77 -4.42
C SER A 491 -16.44 -41.75 -5.18
N GLN A 492 -16.41 -41.64 -6.52
CA GLN A 492 -17.62 -41.73 -7.35
C GLN A 492 -18.26 -43.12 -7.34
N SER A 493 -17.47 -44.20 -7.31
CA SER A 493 -18.01 -45.57 -7.22
C SER A 493 -18.69 -45.88 -5.87
N LYS A 494 -18.28 -45.21 -4.79
CA LYS A 494 -18.95 -45.35 -3.47
C LYS A 494 -20.23 -44.55 -3.35
N THR A 495 -20.38 -43.45 -4.10
CA THR A 495 -21.62 -42.66 -4.10
C THR A 495 -22.74 -43.36 -4.88
N THR A 496 -22.42 -44.02 -6.01
CA THR A 496 -23.43 -44.79 -6.78
C THR A 496 -23.96 -45.99 -6.01
N HIS A 497 -23.11 -46.68 -5.24
CA HIS A 497 -23.55 -47.82 -4.40
C HIS A 497 -24.35 -47.40 -3.15
N TYR A 498 -24.26 -46.14 -2.72
CA TYR A 498 -25.05 -45.62 -1.58
C TYR A 498 -26.42 -45.08 -2.02
N GLU A 499 -26.57 -44.64 -3.27
CA GLU A 499 -27.85 -44.18 -3.81
C GLU A 499 -28.76 -45.34 -4.26
N GLU A 500 -28.22 -46.44 -4.81
CA GLU A 500 -29.02 -47.62 -5.15
C GLU A 500 -29.66 -48.29 -3.92
N ARG A 501 -28.98 -48.31 -2.76
CA ARG A 501 -29.55 -48.89 -1.53
C ARG A 501 -30.68 -48.08 -0.88
N LYS A 502 -30.85 -46.79 -1.23
CA LYS A 502 -31.96 -45.97 -0.74
C LYS A 502 -33.19 -46.01 -1.65
N GLY A 503 -33.06 -46.53 -2.87
CA GLY A 503 -34.18 -46.72 -3.80
C GLY A 503 -35.06 -47.94 -3.51
N ASP A 504 -34.52 -48.95 -2.84
CA ASP A 504 -35.19 -50.25 -2.62
C ASP A 504 -35.88 -50.39 -1.24
N GLU A 505 -35.83 -49.37 -0.38
CA GLU A 505 -36.55 -49.35 0.93
C GLU A 505 -37.82 -48.49 0.94
N VAL A 506 -38.27 -47.98 -0.22
CA VAL A 506 -39.57 -47.31 -0.37
C VAL A 506 -40.28 -47.79 -1.65
N MET A 507 -40.72 -49.05 -1.64
CA MET A 507 -41.96 -49.50 -2.30
C MET A 507 -42.48 -50.79 -1.66
#